data_AF-A0A0H3WYG7-F1
#
_entry.id   AF-A0A0H3WYG7-F1
#
_cell.length_a   1.000
_cell.length_b   1.000
_cell.length_c   1.000
_cell.angle_alpha   90.00
_cell.angle_beta   90.00
_cell.angle_gamma   90.00
#
_symmetry.space_group_name_H-M   'P 1'
#
loop_
_entity.id
_entity.type
_entity.pdbx_description
1 polymer ?
#
loop_
_entity_poly.entity_id
_entity_poly.type
_entity_poly.pdbx_seq_one_letter_code
_entity_poly.pdbx_strand_id
1 'polypeptide(L)'
;MGAILTVRGTMRRAIFAVIFFVKRNTGATGAATTRRHRRRAAAVAPLLSLLVLAACAGTPGQPPAPSSSAPPSPAARYNVGRFPIEHYDQNVDRWIPPDAPGYDRPLLSTQEQAKRFDAFRARYFGVGPRDASPWNGAWLATSLLDAAGAAQLADSQGRRVRRFDNDRPGVRKTYGENFQPHTSAWIRAIETNMALAQLNADHANWAYDPRRRGITVDNALVRLLPTNDPAFYDFREAGEGYPFDALQDSALRPGTPVYTLAHSRDGAWLLVYSPDLIGWVDARTVASVDERFVAVWREAATRNLGAIVRANVPLARARDGRQMAMFAVADVRRRAQIRMTALDASSVVPMPWTLTPRHLAQVMKQQIGRPYGWGNTLFYNDCSAETRSLFAPFGVWLPRHSSDQLRAGRRTDLRAADIDTRLRTLAERGRALMTLIHINGHIMLYLGNATPAGPAGASVPMTYQNLWGLSPADNSRRNVIGGAVILPLLKTFPEDPEVRSQASKPLFEISVIGGEVDDAGNTAHSPSVDSEEEMPQ
;
A
#
# COMPACT_ATOMS: atom_id res chain seq x y z
N MET A 1 -24.00 2.80 16.78
CA MET A 1 -22.70 3.45 16.46
C MET A 1 -22.60 3.78 14.98
N GLY A 2 -23.55 4.56 14.46
CA GLY A 2 -23.55 5.06 13.10
C GLY A 2 -23.98 6.52 13.13
N ALA A 3 -23.00 7.42 13.27
CA ALA A 3 -23.11 8.87 13.06
C ALA A 3 -21.77 9.57 13.39
N ILE A 4 -20.62 9.00 13.01
CA ILE A 4 -19.33 9.70 13.05
C ILE A 4 -18.53 9.26 11.82
N LEU A 5 -19.02 9.59 10.63
CA LEU A 5 -18.28 9.41 9.37
C LEU A 5 -18.92 10.24 8.25
N THR A 6 -19.16 11.55 8.47
CA THR A 6 -19.51 12.47 7.37
C THR A 6 -19.29 13.96 7.70
N VAL A 7 -18.20 14.32 8.38
CA VAL A 7 -17.81 15.72 8.51
C VAL A 7 -16.30 15.87 8.38
N ARG A 8 -15.81 15.86 7.13
CA ARG A 8 -14.54 16.49 6.71
C ARG A 8 -14.36 16.58 5.19
N GLY A 9 -15.47 16.64 4.44
CA GLY A 9 -15.48 16.72 2.96
C GLY A 9 -16.04 18.02 2.37
N THR A 10 -16.53 18.97 3.17
CA THR A 10 -17.40 20.05 2.66
C THR A 10 -17.07 21.45 3.19
N MET A 11 -15.79 21.74 3.44
CA MET A 11 -15.31 23.12 3.64
C MET A 11 -14.00 23.33 2.90
N ARG A 12 -14.07 23.45 1.57
CA ARG A 12 -13.02 24.04 0.72
C ARG A 12 -13.50 24.29 -0.72
N ARG A 13 -14.72 24.79 -0.90
CA ARG A 13 -15.23 25.31 -2.19
C ARG A 13 -16.25 26.41 -1.97
N ALA A 14 -15.77 27.57 -1.54
CA ALA A 14 -16.43 28.86 -1.72
C ALA A 14 -15.43 29.92 -1.22
N ILE A 15 -14.59 30.41 -2.13
CA ILE A 15 -13.80 31.66 -2.12
C ILE A 15 -12.78 31.42 -3.23
N PHE A 16 -13.09 31.82 -4.47
CA PHE A 16 -12.19 32.17 -5.57
C PHE A 16 -13.00 32.19 -6.87
N ALA A 17 -13.72 33.29 -7.11
CA ALA A 17 -14.04 33.84 -8.43
C ALA A 17 -14.90 35.09 -8.23
N VAL A 18 -14.30 36.27 -8.43
CA VAL A 18 -14.82 37.46 -9.13
C VAL A 18 -13.92 38.64 -8.70
N ILE A 19 -12.70 38.71 -9.25
CA ILE A 19 -11.94 39.97 -9.37
C ILE A 19 -11.16 39.87 -10.68
N PHE A 20 -11.59 40.62 -11.70
CA PHE A 20 -10.82 41.26 -12.80
C PHE A 20 -11.56 41.27 -14.15
N PHE A 21 -12.22 42.39 -14.45
CA PHE A 21 -12.42 43.10 -15.74
C PHE A 21 -13.52 44.16 -15.46
N VAL A 22 -13.42 45.47 -15.64
CA VAL A 22 -12.79 46.33 -16.66
C VAL A 22 -12.48 47.70 -16.02
N LYS A 23 -11.29 48.26 -16.31
CA LYS A 23 -10.93 49.67 -16.05
C LYS A 23 -10.36 50.27 -17.34
N ARG A 24 -11.19 51.00 -18.11
CA ARG A 24 -10.81 52.10 -19.02
C ARG A 24 -12.04 52.62 -19.80
N ASN A 25 -12.47 53.84 -19.50
CA ASN A 25 -12.58 54.92 -20.49
C ASN A 25 -12.88 56.27 -19.81
N THR A 26 -11.94 57.19 -19.99
CA THR A 26 -12.09 58.66 -20.06
C THR A 26 -13.14 59.04 -21.11
N GLY A 27 -13.89 60.15 -21.10
CA GLY A 27 -13.95 61.39 -20.32
C GLY A 27 -14.97 62.34 -21.02
N ALA A 28 -15.21 63.51 -20.41
CA ALA A 28 -15.99 64.68 -20.91
C ALA A 28 -17.53 64.47 -21.02
N THR A 29 -18.46 65.35 -20.64
CA THR A 29 -18.49 66.78 -20.24
C THR A 29 -19.90 67.07 -19.73
N GLY A 30 -20.08 68.12 -18.91
CA GLY A 30 -21.32 68.92 -18.92
C GLY A 30 -22.17 68.90 -17.66
N ALA A 31 -22.14 70.01 -16.93
CA ALA A 31 -22.99 70.33 -15.79
C ALA A 31 -24.40 70.77 -16.21
N ALA A 32 -25.38 70.55 -15.32
CA ALA A 32 -26.37 71.54 -14.83
C ALA A 32 -27.79 70.96 -14.59
N THR A 33 -28.24 71.13 -13.34
CA THR A 33 -29.57 71.57 -12.89
C THR A 33 -30.86 70.75 -13.08
N THR A 34 -31.50 70.52 -11.92
CA THR A 34 -32.93 70.71 -11.56
C THR A 34 -34.01 69.62 -11.74
N ARG A 35 -34.55 69.23 -10.57
CA ARG A 35 -35.97 69.06 -10.12
C ARG A 35 -36.97 68.14 -10.86
N ARG A 36 -37.45 67.15 -10.07
CA ARG A 36 -38.85 66.71 -9.77
C ARG A 36 -39.86 66.56 -10.93
N HIS A 37 -40.40 65.34 -11.09
CA HIS A 37 -41.82 64.94 -10.86
C HIS A 37 -42.06 63.46 -11.29
N ARG A 38 -42.48 62.58 -10.37
CA ARG A 38 -43.83 61.97 -10.13
C ARG A 38 -44.26 60.82 -11.07
N ARG A 39 -44.55 59.66 -10.42
CA ARG A 39 -45.66 58.67 -10.66
C ARG A 39 -45.50 57.80 -11.93
N ARG A 40 -45.82 56.50 -12.02
CA ARG A 40 -46.65 55.50 -11.29
C ARG A 40 -46.15 54.11 -11.73
N ALA A 41 -45.95 53.16 -10.81
CA ALA A 41 -46.72 51.92 -10.66
C ALA A 41 -46.77 50.96 -11.88
N ALA A 42 -46.07 49.83 -11.77
CA ALA A 42 -46.56 48.52 -12.20
C ALA A 42 -45.79 47.42 -11.43
N ALA A 43 -46.53 46.64 -10.64
CA ALA A 43 -46.02 45.54 -9.86
C ALA A 43 -45.82 44.31 -10.74
N VAL A 44 -44.67 43.64 -10.60
CA VAL A 44 -44.48 42.24 -10.98
C VAL A 44 -43.73 41.57 -9.83
N ALA A 45 -44.41 40.64 -9.16
CA ALA A 45 -43.88 39.88 -8.03
C ALA A 45 -42.80 38.89 -8.50
N PRO A 46 -41.75 38.64 -7.70
CA PRO A 46 -40.76 37.61 -8.00
C PRO A 46 -41.17 36.26 -7.40
N LEU A 47 -41.09 35.19 -8.20
CA LEU A 47 -41.10 33.81 -7.72
C LEU A 47 -39.75 33.53 -7.03
N LEU A 48 -39.75 33.61 -5.70
CA LEU A 48 -38.64 33.20 -4.84
C LEU A 48 -38.83 31.71 -4.49
N SER A 49 -38.01 30.84 -5.06
CA SER A 49 -37.89 29.44 -4.60
C SER A 49 -37.03 29.40 -3.34
N LEU A 50 -37.66 29.56 -2.17
CA LEU A 50 -37.06 29.38 -0.86
C LEU A 50 -36.87 27.87 -0.58
N LEU A 51 -35.62 27.41 -0.60
CA LEU A 51 -35.21 26.13 -0.02
C LEU A 51 -35.06 26.30 1.50
N VAL A 52 -36.08 25.87 2.26
CA VAL A 52 -36.04 25.81 3.73
C VAL A 52 -35.45 24.48 4.16
N LEU A 53 -34.29 24.50 4.82
CA LEU A 53 -33.76 23.38 5.59
C LEU A 53 -34.23 23.54 7.04
N ALA A 54 -35.26 22.77 7.42
CA ALA A 54 -35.72 22.68 8.80
C ALA A 54 -34.81 21.72 9.59
N ALA A 55 -34.10 22.27 10.58
CA ALA A 55 -33.39 21.50 11.60
C ALA A 55 -34.33 21.31 12.81
N CYS A 56 -34.62 20.07 13.18
CA CYS A 56 -35.27 19.77 14.45
C CYS A 56 -34.19 19.57 15.52
N ALA A 57 -34.03 20.57 16.40
CA ALA A 57 -33.28 20.43 17.65
C ALA A 57 -34.24 19.93 18.74
N GLY A 58 -34.02 18.71 19.23
CA GLY A 58 -34.68 18.19 20.43
C GLY A 58 -33.89 18.58 21.69
N THR A 59 -34.59 19.06 22.71
CA THR A 59 -34.05 19.47 24.02
C THR A 59 -33.43 18.31 24.82
N PRO A 60 -32.38 18.54 25.62
CA PRO A 60 -31.77 17.51 26.46
C PRO A 60 -32.62 17.26 27.73
N GLY A 61 -33.13 16.04 27.87
CA GLY A 61 -33.75 15.53 29.09
C GLY A 61 -32.72 14.92 30.05
N GLN A 62 -32.96 15.12 31.34
CA GLN A 62 -32.14 14.73 32.49
C GLN A 62 -31.96 13.20 32.62
N PRO A 63 -30.78 12.68 33.04
CA PRO A 63 -30.55 11.23 33.14
C PRO A 63 -31.22 10.62 34.39
N PRO A 64 -31.89 9.46 34.27
CA PRO A 64 -32.39 8.72 35.44
C PRO A 64 -31.27 7.94 36.16
N ALA A 65 -31.49 7.70 37.46
CA ALA A 65 -30.59 7.00 38.38
C ALA A 65 -30.38 5.51 38.00
N PRO A 66 -29.24 4.88 38.41
CA PRO A 66 -28.89 3.55 37.96
C PRO A 66 -29.75 2.47 38.64
N SER A 67 -30.58 1.78 37.86
CA SER A 67 -31.23 0.53 38.26
C SER A 67 -30.31 -0.66 37.98
N SER A 68 -29.95 -1.38 39.04
CA SER A 68 -29.19 -2.64 38.99
C SER A 68 -30.04 -3.78 38.44
N SER A 69 -29.60 -4.36 37.31
CA SER A 69 -29.73 -5.77 36.88
C SER A 69 -29.67 -5.83 35.35
N ALA A 70 -28.46 -5.74 34.80
CA ALA A 70 -28.26 -6.07 33.39
C ALA A 70 -28.28 -7.61 33.25
N PRO A 71 -29.06 -8.18 32.31
CA PRO A 71 -28.92 -9.58 31.92
C PRO A 71 -27.51 -9.82 31.35
N PRO A 72 -27.00 -11.07 31.39
CA PRO A 72 -25.64 -11.37 30.95
C PRO A 72 -25.42 -10.87 29.52
N SER A 73 -24.34 -10.12 29.32
CA SER A 73 -23.91 -9.60 28.03
C SER A 73 -23.88 -10.71 26.97
N PRO A 74 -24.28 -10.43 25.72
CA PRO A 74 -24.14 -11.39 24.62
C PRO A 74 -22.66 -11.73 24.40
N ALA A 75 -22.40 -13.02 24.22
CA ALA A 75 -21.10 -13.68 24.07
C ALA A 75 -19.98 -12.81 23.47
N ALA A 76 -18.87 -12.69 24.21
CA ALA A 76 -17.62 -12.15 23.70
C ALA A 76 -17.17 -12.91 22.44
N ARG A 77 -16.54 -12.22 21.48
CA ARG A 77 -15.94 -12.84 20.29
C ARG A 77 -14.79 -13.78 20.73
N TYR A 78 -15.08 -15.05 20.98
CA TYR A 78 -14.16 -16.04 21.56
C TYR A 78 -12.91 -16.34 20.71
N ASN A 79 -12.82 -15.85 19.47
CA ASN A 79 -11.74 -16.17 18.53
C ASN A 79 -10.65 -15.07 18.39
N VAL A 80 -10.75 -13.96 19.12
CA VAL A 80 -9.74 -12.88 19.12
C VAL A 80 -9.36 -12.46 20.53
N GLY A 81 -8.08 -12.59 20.86
CA GLY A 81 -7.45 -12.09 22.09
C GLY A 81 -6.34 -11.08 21.78
N ARG A 82 -5.78 -10.45 22.81
CA ARG A 82 -4.63 -9.53 22.70
C ARG A 82 -3.35 -10.25 23.09
N PHE A 83 -2.31 -10.14 22.28
CA PHE A 83 -0.96 -10.55 22.68
C PHE A 83 -0.28 -9.42 23.47
N PRO A 84 0.34 -9.69 24.64
CA PRO A 84 0.97 -8.67 25.47
C PRO A 84 2.36 -8.29 24.95
N ILE A 85 2.40 -7.61 23.80
CA ILE A 85 3.66 -7.21 23.14
C ILE A 85 4.52 -6.28 24.01
N GLU A 86 3.94 -5.60 25.00
CA GLU A 86 4.63 -4.76 25.98
C GLU A 86 5.65 -5.52 26.84
N HIS A 87 5.62 -6.85 26.89
CA HIS A 87 6.65 -7.65 27.55
C HIS A 87 7.97 -7.69 26.77
N TYR A 88 7.98 -7.22 25.52
CA TYR A 88 9.12 -7.27 24.61
C TYR A 88 9.59 -5.84 24.32
N ASP A 89 10.90 -5.60 24.45
CA ASP A 89 11.47 -4.26 24.20
C ASP A 89 11.30 -3.85 22.73
N GLN A 90 10.49 -2.82 22.48
CA GLN A 90 10.23 -2.31 21.13
C GLN A 90 11.17 -1.16 20.74
N ASN A 91 12.14 -0.79 21.58
CA ASN A 91 13.13 0.22 21.25
C ASN A 91 14.12 -0.34 20.22
N VAL A 92 14.10 0.21 19.00
CA VAL A 92 15.02 -0.19 17.92
C VAL A 92 16.49 -0.11 18.35
N ASP A 93 16.87 0.89 19.15
CA ASP A 93 18.26 1.07 19.58
C ASP A 93 18.73 -0.01 20.57
N ARG A 94 17.81 -0.73 21.22
CA ARG A 94 18.16 -1.90 22.04
C ARG A 94 18.77 -3.02 21.21
N TRP A 95 18.26 -3.19 19.99
CA TRP A 95 18.56 -4.30 19.09
C TRP A 95 19.52 -3.93 17.96
N ILE A 96 19.63 -2.63 17.66
CA ILE A 96 20.61 -2.06 16.73
C ILE A 96 21.33 -0.92 17.48
N PRO A 97 22.29 -1.25 18.36
CA PRO A 97 22.89 -0.26 19.25
C PRO A 97 23.69 0.79 18.48
N PRO A 98 23.46 2.10 18.73
CA PRO A 98 24.23 3.16 18.07
C PRO A 98 25.73 3.17 18.38
N ASP A 99 26.13 2.52 19.47
CA ASP A 99 27.51 2.34 19.91
C ASP A 99 28.12 1.01 19.44
N ALA A 100 27.35 0.17 18.72
CA ALA A 100 27.84 -1.12 18.24
C ALA A 100 28.98 -0.95 17.21
N PRO A 101 30.04 -1.79 17.28
CA PRO A 101 31.05 -1.83 16.24
C PRO A 101 30.42 -2.10 14.86
N GLY A 102 30.61 -1.16 13.94
CA GLY A 102 30.05 -1.27 12.58
C GLY A 102 28.65 -0.69 12.39
N TYR A 103 28.10 0.09 13.34
CA TYR A 103 26.83 0.79 13.20
C TYR A 103 26.74 1.65 11.91
N ASP A 104 27.87 2.23 11.49
CA ASP A 104 28.02 3.01 10.26
C ASP A 104 28.66 2.24 9.11
N ARG A 105 29.02 0.97 9.29
CA ARG A 105 29.66 0.16 8.25
C ARG A 105 28.60 -0.26 7.22
N PRO A 106 28.86 -0.07 5.91
CA PRO A 106 27.97 -0.56 4.87
C PRO A 106 27.75 -2.09 4.96
N LEU A 107 26.49 -2.52 4.88
CA LEU A 107 26.07 -3.93 4.85
C LEU A 107 26.17 -4.56 3.45
N LEU A 108 26.39 -3.73 2.43
CA LEU A 108 26.70 -4.12 1.06
C LEU A 108 27.95 -3.37 0.60
N SER A 109 28.69 -3.96 -0.34
CA SER A 109 29.72 -3.22 -1.07
C SER A 109 29.06 -2.14 -1.94
N THR A 110 29.78 -1.06 -2.23
CA THR A 110 29.30 0.01 -3.12
C THR A 110 28.88 -0.54 -4.49
N GLN A 111 29.65 -1.50 -5.03
CA GLN A 111 29.35 -2.12 -6.32
C GLN A 111 28.04 -2.92 -6.30
N GLU A 112 27.84 -3.75 -5.27
CA GLU A 112 26.62 -4.55 -5.14
C GLU A 112 25.40 -3.67 -4.90
N GLN A 113 25.53 -2.63 -4.08
CA GLN A 113 24.45 -1.67 -3.86
C GLN A 113 24.10 -0.90 -5.14
N ALA A 114 25.10 -0.50 -5.94
CA ALA A 114 24.88 0.13 -7.23
C ALA A 114 24.14 -0.80 -8.22
N LYS A 115 24.58 -2.07 -8.34
CA LYS A 115 23.91 -3.09 -9.19
C LYS A 115 22.44 -3.27 -8.81
N ARG A 116 22.13 -3.33 -7.50
CA ARG A 116 20.75 -3.43 -7.01
C ARG A 116 19.94 -2.18 -7.31
N PHE A 117 20.53 -1.00 -7.13
CA PHE A 117 19.86 0.24 -7.44
C PHE A 117 19.60 0.42 -8.95
N ASP A 118 20.49 -0.07 -9.80
CA ASP A 118 20.26 -0.13 -11.25
C ASP A 118 19.06 -1.02 -11.58
N ALA A 119 18.97 -2.21 -10.96
CA ALA A 119 17.80 -3.08 -11.12
C ALA A 119 16.50 -2.43 -10.60
N PHE A 120 16.57 -1.74 -9.46
CA PHE A 120 15.45 -0.96 -8.91
C PHE A 120 14.99 0.11 -9.92
N ARG A 121 15.92 0.91 -10.46
CA ARG A 121 15.60 1.96 -11.45
C ARG A 121 15.09 1.37 -12.76
N ALA A 122 15.65 0.27 -13.24
CA ALA A 122 15.21 -0.42 -14.44
C ALA A 122 13.75 -0.87 -14.33
N ARG A 123 13.35 -1.37 -13.15
CA ARG A 123 11.98 -1.81 -12.88
C ARG A 123 10.96 -0.66 -12.88
N TYR A 124 11.33 0.52 -12.37
CA TYR A 124 10.44 1.69 -12.42
C TYR A 124 10.46 2.38 -13.78
N PHE A 125 11.65 2.70 -14.29
CA PHE A 125 11.86 3.69 -15.34
C PHE A 125 12.70 3.20 -16.52
N GLY A 126 13.12 1.93 -16.52
CA GLY A 126 14.01 1.37 -17.52
C GLY A 126 13.47 1.43 -18.95
N VAL A 127 14.40 1.24 -19.88
CA VAL A 127 14.20 1.33 -21.33
C VAL A 127 14.89 0.19 -22.09
N GLY A 128 15.71 -0.60 -21.41
CA GLY A 128 16.34 -1.78 -21.99
C GLY A 128 15.29 -2.83 -22.36
N PRO A 129 15.55 -3.72 -23.34
CA PRO A 129 14.55 -4.67 -23.84
C PRO A 129 13.92 -5.58 -22.77
N ARG A 130 14.64 -5.82 -21.65
CA ARG A 130 14.21 -6.66 -20.53
C ARG A 130 13.85 -5.86 -19.28
N ASP A 131 13.87 -4.54 -19.37
CA ASP A 131 13.53 -3.66 -18.25
C ASP A 131 12.02 -3.63 -18.10
N ALA A 132 11.53 -4.27 -17.05
CA ALA A 132 10.11 -4.49 -16.88
C ALA A 132 9.38 -3.27 -16.27
N SER A 133 9.59 -2.12 -16.91
CA SER A 133 9.01 -0.83 -16.57
C SER A 133 7.67 -0.61 -17.28
N PRO A 134 6.68 -0.01 -16.60
CA PRO A 134 5.41 0.38 -17.23
C PRO A 134 5.56 1.39 -18.38
N TRP A 135 6.68 2.09 -18.48
CA TRP A 135 6.93 3.03 -19.57
C TRP A 135 7.83 2.45 -20.66
N ASN A 136 8.11 1.15 -20.62
CA ASN A 136 8.92 0.48 -21.62
C ASN A 136 8.04 -0.28 -22.63
N GLY A 137 7.84 0.33 -23.80
CA GLY A 137 7.04 -0.28 -24.86
C GLY A 137 7.63 -1.56 -25.43
N ALA A 138 8.97 -1.68 -25.49
CA ALA A 138 9.63 -2.88 -26.01
C ALA A 138 9.40 -4.08 -25.08
N TRP A 139 9.55 -3.88 -23.77
CA TRP A 139 9.19 -4.88 -22.78
C TRP A 139 7.72 -5.26 -22.88
N LEU A 140 6.81 -4.29 -22.76
CA LEU A 140 5.37 -4.55 -22.76
C LEU A 140 4.91 -5.28 -24.03
N ALA A 141 5.40 -4.90 -25.21
CA ALA A 141 5.06 -5.56 -26.48
C ALA A 141 5.46 -7.04 -26.55
N THR A 142 6.47 -7.45 -25.77
CA THR A 142 6.99 -8.83 -25.80
C THR A 142 6.58 -9.67 -24.58
N SER A 143 6.12 -9.02 -23.51
CA SER A 143 5.88 -9.68 -22.22
C SER A 143 4.42 -9.71 -21.80
N LEU A 144 3.57 -8.87 -22.41
CA LEU A 144 2.21 -8.65 -21.93
C LEU A 144 1.22 -8.26 -23.04
N LEU A 145 1.63 -7.40 -23.96
CA LEU A 145 0.82 -6.84 -25.03
C LEU A 145 1.00 -7.64 -26.34
N ASP A 146 0.84 -8.95 -26.22
CA ASP A 146 0.70 -9.88 -27.33
C ASP A 146 -0.57 -10.73 -27.11
N ALA A 147 -0.91 -11.58 -28.09
CA ALA A 147 -2.14 -12.38 -28.02
C ALA A 147 -2.16 -13.34 -26.80
N ALA A 148 -1.01 -13.87 -26.38
CA ALA A 148 -0.93 -14.79 -25.26
C ALA A 148 -1.08 -14.07 -23.92
N GLY A 149 -0.36 -12.96 -23.73
CA GLY A 149 -0.45 -12.12 -22.54
C GLY A 149 -1.86 -11.53 -22.37
N ALA A 150 -2.48 -11.11 -23.45
CA ALA A 150 -3.87 -10.67 -23.47
C ALA A 150 -4.85 -11.75 -22.99
N ALA A 151 -4.77 -12.95 -23.55
CA ALA A 151 -5.63 -14.07 -23.16
C ALA A 151 -5.43 -14.44 -21.68
N GLN A 152 -4.18 -14.44 -21.20
CA GLN A 152 -3.86 -14.68 -19.79
C GLN A 152 -4.45 -13.59 -18.88
N LEU A 153 -4.34 -12.32 -19.28
CA LEU A 153 -4.93 -11.20 -18.55
C LEU A 153 -6.45 -11.33 -18.46
N ALA A 154 -7.13 -11.56 -19.59
CA ALA A 154 -8.57 -11.70 -19.64
C ALA A 154 -9.05 -12.89 -18.80
N ASP A 155 -8.42 -14.06 -18.92
CA ASP A 155 -8.80 -15.22 -18.12
C ASP A 155 -8.55 -14.99 -16.63
N SER A 156 -7.44 -14.34 -16.25
CA SER A 156 -7.18 -14.01 -14.84
C SER A 156 -8.20 -13.05 -14.25
N GLN A 157 -8.57 -11.99 -14.97
CA GLN A 157 -9.65 -11.12 -14.54
C GLN A 157 -10.97 -11.89 -14.41
N GLY A 158 -11.25 -12.79 -15.35
CA GLY A 158 -12.39 -13.71 -15.27
C GLY A 158 -12.35 -14.62 -14.05
N ARG A 159 -11.21 -15.29 -13.76
CA ARG A 159 -11.01 -16.15 -12.58
C ARG A 159 -11.25 -15.37 -11.29
N ARG A 160 -10.76 -14.13 -11.20
CA ARG A 160 -11.01 -13.25 -10.05
C ARG A 160 -12.51 -13.02 -9.86
N VAL A 161 -13.27 -12.68 -10.89
CA VAL A 161 -14.74 -12.55 -10.79
C VAL A 161 -15.37 -13.84 -10.26
N ARG A 162 -15.01 -14.99 -10.84
CA ARG A 162 -15.55 -16.30 -10.43
C ARG A 162 -15.27 -16.62 -8.96
N ARG A 163 -14.10 -16.25 -8.44
CA ARG A 163 -13.68 -16.46 -7.05
C ARG A 163 -14.53 -15.70 -6.02
N PHE A 164 -15.20 -14.63 -6.43
CA PHE A 164 -16.03 -13.80 -5.53
C PHE A 164 -17.53 -13.96 -5.80
N ASP A 165 -17.92 -14.93 -6.62
CA ASP A 165 -19.32 -15.24 -6.91
C ASP A 165 -19.86 -16.30 -5.94
N ASN A 166 -20.59 -15.84 -4.93
CA ASN A 166 -21.14 -16.68 -3.87
C ASN A 166 -22.14 -17.75 -4.34
N ASP A 167 -22.70 -17.63 -5.55
CA ASP A 167 -23.65 -18.61 -6.10
C ASP A 167 -22.93 -19.74 -6.85
N ARG A 168 -21.60 -19.64 -7.04
CA ARG A 168 -20.82 -20.69 -7.71
C ARG A 168 -20.46 -21.84 -6.76
N PRO A 169 -20.68 -23.10 -7.17
CA PRO A 169 -20.25 -24.26 -6.41
C PRO A 169 -18.74 -24.25 -6.13
N GLY A 170 -18.36 -24.59 -4.90
CA GLY A 170 -16.95 -24.67 -4.48
C GLY A 170 -16.29 -23.31 -4.17
N VAL A 171 -16.97 -22.19 -4.38
CA VAL A 171 -16.45 -20.87 -4.02
C VAL A 171 -16.68 -20.60 -2.53
N ARG A 172 -15.62 -20.19 -1.83
CA ARG A 172 -15.70 -19.77 -0.43
C ARG A 172 -16.51 -18.48 -0.33
N LYS A 173 -17.57 -18.50 0.48
CA LYS A 173 -18.50 -17.38 0.63
C LYS A 173 -17.80 -16.12 1.15
N THR A 174 -18.13 -14.99 0.55
CA THR A 174 -17.64 -13.67 0.94
C THR A 174 -18.76 -12.73 1.38
N TYR A 175 -18.41 -11.78 2.24
CA TYR A 175 -19.32 -10.89 2.95
C TYR A 175 -18.88 -9.43 2.76
N GLY A 176 -19.85 -8.53 2.68
CA GLY A 176 -19.61 -7.09 2.66
C GLY A 176 -19.28 -6.52 4.05
N GLU A 177 -19.11 -5.20 4.12
CA GLU A 177 -18.83 -4.45 5.35
C GLU A 177 -19.95 -4.54 6.40
N ASN A 178 -21.15 -4.89 5.97
CA ASN A 178 -22.33 -5.10 6.80
C ASN A 178 -22.50 -6.55 7.29
N PHE A 179 -21.49 -7.40 7.07
CA PHE A 179 -21.48 -8.83 7.41
C PHE A 179 -22.55 -9.67 6.68
N GLN A 180 -23.16 -9.12 5.63
CA GLN A 180 -24.09 -9.86 4.78
C GLN A 180 -23.33 -10.50 3.60
N PRO A 181 -23.71 -11.72 3.18
CA PRO A 181 -23.14 -12.31 1.98
C PRO A 181 -23.35 -11.42 0.76
N HIS A 182 -22.32 -11.29 -0.07
CA HIS A 182 -22.49 -10.67 -1.38
C HIS A 182 -23.47 -11.46 -2.24
N THR A 183 -24.27 -10.75 -3.04
CA THR A 183 -25.26 -11.35 -3.94
C THR A 183 -24.65 -11.59 -5.32
N SER A 184 -25.22 -12.50 -6.11
CA SER A 184 -24.83 -12.60 -7.53
C SER A 184 -25.12 -11.34 -8.34
N ALA A 185 -26.04 -10.49 -7.91
CA ALA A 185 -26.26 -9.19 -8.54
C ALA A 185 -25.05 -8.25 -8.35
N TRP A 186 -24.43 -8.27 -7.16
CA TRP A 186 -23.24 -7.48 -6.85
C TRP A 186 -22.06 -7.86 -7.74
N ILE A 187 -21.70 -9.14 -7.81
CA ILE A 187 -20.55 -9.59 -8.61
C ILE A 187 -20.78 -9.40 -10.13
N ARG A 188 -22.02 -9.63 -10.62
CA ARG A 188 -22.38 -9.40 -12.03
C ARG A 188 -22.30 -7.92 -12.41
N ALA A 189 -22.66 -7.02 -11.50
CA ALA A 189 -22.53 -5.58 -11.73
C ALA A 189 -21.06 -5.18 -11.87
N ILE A 190 -20.18 -5.73 -11.03
CA ILE A 190 -18.73 -5.53 -11.11
C ILE A 190 -18.18 -6.10 -12.43
N GLU A 191 -18.50 -7.35 -12.77
CA GLU A 191 -18.06 -7.99 -14.02
C GLU A 191 -18.47 -7.19 -15.26
N THR A 192 -19.73 -6.72 -15.28
CA THR A 192 -20.24 -5.86 -16.35
C THR A 192 -19.46 -4.55 -16.44
N ASN A 193 -19.09 -3.97 -15.28
CA ASN A 193 -18.31 -2.73 -15.23
C ASN A 193 -16.84 -2.94 -15.62
N MET A 194 -16.26 -4.12 -15.42
CA MET A 194 -14.88 -4.42 -15.84
C MET A 194 -14.69 -4.33 -17.36
N ALA A 195 -15.77 -4.46 -18.15
CA ALA A 195 -15.74 -4.37 -19.61
C ALA A 195 -14.64 -5.24 -20.23
N LEU A 196 -14.51 -6.49 -19.76
CA LEU A 196 -13.41 -7.40 -20.14
C LEU A 196 -13.32 -7.71 -21.63
N ALA A 197 -14.38 -7.47 -22.40
CA ALA A 197 -14.34 -7.58 -23.87
C ALA A 197 -13.24 -6.73 -24.51
N GLN A 198 -12.83 -5.61 -23.88
CA GLN A 198 -11.69 -4.80 -24.34
C GLN A 198 -10.34 -5.52 -24.20
N LEU A 199 -10.29 -6.62 -23.44
CA LEU A 199 -9.11 -7.47 -23.24
C LEU A 199 -9.20 -8.76 -24.08
N ASN A 200 -10.22 -8.95 -24.90
CA ASN A 200 -10.34 -10.14 -25.73
C ASN A 200 -9.52 -10.01 -27.01
N ALA A 201 -8.88 -11.11 -27.43
CA ALA A 201 -7.97 -11.17 -28.57
C ALA A 201 -8.58 -10.62 -29.88
N ASP A 202 -9.89 -10.82 -30.07
CA ASP A 202 -10.62 -10.45 -31.29
C ASP A 202 -10.95 -8.95 -31.39
N HIS A 203 -10.85 -8.19 -30.29
CA HIS A 203 -11.32 -6.81 -30.20
C HIS A 203 -10.23 -5.77 -29.91
N ALA A 204 -9.06 -6.20 -29.47
CA ALA A 204 -8.00 -5.29 -29.04
C ALA A 204 -6.83 -5.25 -30.03
N ASN A 205 -6.45 -4.03 -30.42
CA ASN A 205 -5.13 -3.80 -30.97
C ASN A 205 -4.12 -3.88 -29.82
N TRP A 206 -3.37 -4.98 -29.76
CA TRP A 206 -2.35 -5.24 -28.74
C TRP A 206 -1.07 -4.44 -28.94
N ALA A 207 -1.00 -3.60 -29.97
CA ALA A 207 0.13 -2.70 -30.13
C ALA A 207 0.25 -1.77 -28.91
N TYR A 208 1.48 -1.61 -28.43
CA TYR A 208 1.82 -0.62 -27.42
C TYR A 208 1.35 0.78 -27.86
N ASP A 209 0.62 1.48 -26.98
CA ASP A 209 0.20 2.87 -27.18
C ASP A 209 0.87 3.77 -26.12
N PRO A 210 1.81 4.65 -26.50
CA PRO A 210 2.49 5.54 -25.55
C PRO A 210 1.55 6.48 -24.79
N ARG A 211 0.32 6.70 -25.27
CA ARG A 211 -0.70 7.55 -24.61
C ARG A 211 -1.35 6.86 -23.41
N ARG A 212 -1.20 5.55 -23.25
CA ARG A 212 -1.70 4.76 -22.10
C ARG A 212 -0.75 4.80 -20.90
N ARG A 213 0.40 5.46 -21.02
CA ARG A 213 1.28 5.71 -19.88
C ARG A 213 0.63 6.69 -18.91
N GLY A 214 0.81 6.42 -17.62
CA GLY A 214 0.43 7.31 -16.54
C GLY A 214 1.43 7.30 -15.40
N ILE A 215 1.14 8.12 -14.39
CA ILE A 215 1.86 8.16 -13.12
C ILE A 215 0.85 8.36 -11.99
N THR A 216 1.07 7.72 -10.85
CA THR A 216 0.26 7.96 -9.66
C THR A 216 0.53 9.36 -9.11
N VAL A 217 -0.53 10.11 -8.81
CA VAL A 217 -0.48 11.47 -8.24
C VAL A 217 -1.03 11.52 -6.82
N ASP A 218 -1.55 10.40 -6.33
CA ASP A 218 -1.98 10.17 -4.94
C ASP A 218 -1.63 8.73 -4.53
N ASN A 219 -1.79 8.39 -3.26
CA ASN A 219 -1.75 6.99 -2.84
C ASN A 219 -2.94 6.25 -3.45
N ALA A 220 -2.67 5.14 -4.14
CA ALA A 220 -3.67 4.35 -4.83
C ALA A 220 -3.75 2.96 -4.22
N LEU A 221 -4.91 2.56 -3.72
CA LEU A 221 -5.15 1.14 -3.40
C LEU A 221 -5.30 0.36 -4.70
N VAL A 222 -4.59 -0.76 -4.79
CA VAL A 222 -4.70 -1.71 -5.88
C VAL A 222 -5.61 -2.84 -5.46
N ARG A 223 -6.65 -3.07 -6.26
CA ARG A 223 -7.76 -3.97 -6.00
C ARG A 223 -7.77 -5.12 -6.99
N LEU A 224 -8.22 -6.28 -6.55
CA LEU A 224 -8.44 -7.43 -7.45
C LEU A 224 -9.61 -7.20 -8.40
N LEU A 225 -10.64 -6.46 -7.96
CA LEU A 225 -11.83 -6.08 -8.74
C LEU A 225 -12.09 -4.56 -8.59
N PRO A 226 -12.70 -3.90 -9.59
CA PRO A 226 -12.94 -2.45 -9.58
C PRO A 226 -14.12 -2.05 -8.69
N THR A 227 -13.96 -2.23 -7.38
CA THR A 227 -14.93 -1.81 -6.35
C THR A 227 -14.23 -1.32 -5.08
N ASN A 228 -14.89 -0.41 -4.37
CA ASN A 228 -14.50 0.01 -3.03
C ASN A 228 -15.10 -0.89 -1.95
N ASP A 229 -16.09 -1.72 -2.30
CA ASP A 229 -16.68 -2.67 -1.36
C ASP A 229 -15.62 -3.71 -0.96
N PRO A 230 -15.56 -4.11 0.32
CA PRO A 230 -14.72 -5.21 0.73
C PRO A 230 -15.38 -6.55 0.40
N ALA A 231 -14.57 -7.59 0.26
CA ALA A 231 -15.05 -8.97 0.29
C ALA A 231 -14.29 -9.73 1.38
N PHE A 232 -14.89 -9.79 2.57
CA PHE A 232 -14.35 -10.55 3.69
C PHE A 232 -14.76 -12.01 3.61
N TYR A 233 -13.92 -12.93 4.08
CA TYR A 233 -14.40 -14.27 4.44
C TYR A 233 -15.15 -14.24 5.79
N ASP A 234 -15.58 -15.41 6.25
CA ASP A 234 -16.45 -15.53 7.43
C ASP A 234 -15.79 -14.96 8.69
N PHE A 235 -16.33 -13.86 9.19
CA PHE A 235 -15.82 -13.13 10.37
C PHE A 235 -15.87 -13.95 11.67
N ARG A 236 -16.51 -15.12 11.67
CA ARG A 236 -16.52 -16.07 12.80
C ARG A 236 -15.27 -16.95 12.82
N GLU A 237 -14.55 -17.04 11.71
CA GLU A 237 -13.27 -17.74 11.62
C GLU A 237 -12.13 -16.82 12.07
N ALA A 238 -11.20 -17.36 12.85
CA ALA A 238 -10.12 -16.55 13.40
C ALA A 238 -9.14 -16.15 12.29
N GLY A 239 -8.85 -14.84 12.17
CA GLY A 239 -8.01 -14.32 11.09
C GLY A 239 -8.78 -13.97 9.82
N GLU A 240 -10.11 -13.98 9.87
CA GLU A 240 -10.99 -13.58 8.78
C GLU A 240 -11.90 -12.42 9.22
N GLY A 241 -12.69 -11.87 8.30
CA GLY A 241 -13.43 -10.64 8.55
C GLY A 241 -12.51 -9.41 8.50
N TYR A 242 -12.99 -8.27 9.00
CA TYR A 242 -12.15 -7.06 9.09
C TYR A 242 -10.90 -7.33 9.95
N PRO A 243 -9.68 -6.95 9.50
CA PRO A 243 -9.38 -6.09 8.35
C PRO A 243 -8.96 -6.82 7.05
N PHE A 244 -9.19 -8.14 6.95
CA PHE A 244 -8.75 -9.00 5.84
C PHE A 244 -9.65 -8.93 4.61
N ASP A 245 -9.68 -7.77 3.97
CA ASP A 245 -10.40 -7.61 2.70
C ASP A 245 -9.69 -8.40 1.60
N ALA A 246 -10.29 -9.49 1.14
CA ALA A 246 -9.70 -10.37 0.14
C ALA A 246 -9.61 -9.74 -1.26
N LEU A 247 -10.27 -8.59 -1.49
CA LEU A 247 -10.10 -7.80 -2.72
C LEU A 247 -8.92 -6.82 -2.66
N GLN A 248 -8.33 -6.60 -1.47
CA GLN A 248 -7.21 -5.69 -1.30
C GLN A 248 -5.89 -6.41 -1.58
N ASP A 249 -5.17 -5.98 -2.61
CA ASP A 249 -3.91 -6.60 -3.02
C ASP A 249 -2.69 -5.79 -2.53
N SER A 250 -2.66 -4.49 -2.84
CA SER A 250 -1.49 -3.64 -2.55
C SER A 250 -1.81 -2.15 -2.58
N ALA A 251 -0.81 -1.29 -2.42
CA ALA A 251 -0.91 0.14 -2.71
C ALA A 251 0.26 0.67 -3.53
N LEU A 252 -0.03 1.59 -4.46
CA LEU A 252 0.97 2.37 -5.17
C LEU A 252 1.12 3.75 -4.51
N ARG A 253 2.37 4.18 -4.29
CA ARG A 253 2.68 5.51 -3.76
C ARG A 253 2.72 6.55 -4.88
N PRO A 254 2.50 7.85 -4.61
CA PRO A 254 2.66 8.91 -5.60
C PRO A 254 4.03 8.85 -6.31
N GLY A 255 4.05 9.11 -7.60
CA GLY A 255 5.26 9.05 -8.43
C GLY A 255 5.56 7.67 -9.03
N THR A 256 4.71 6.67 -8.78
CA THR A 256 4.84 5.34 -9.40
C THR A 256 4.37 5.40 -10.86
N PRO A 257 5.23 5.06 -11.84
CA PRO A 257 4.81 4.97 -13.24
C PRO A 257 3.86 3.79 -13.43
N VAL A 258 2.89 3.93 -14.32
CA VAL A 258 1.92 2.88 -14.66
C VAL A 258 1.62 2.86 -16.15
N TYR A 259 1.08 1.75 -16.63
CA TYR A 259 0.53 1.61 -17.98
C TYR A 259 -0.91 1.10 -17.87
N THR A 260 -1.86 1.80 -18.48
CA THR A 260 -3.28 1.43 -18.44
C THR A 260 -3.58 0.33 -19.46
N LEU A 261 -3.99 -0.82 -18.96
CA LEU A 261 -4.39 -1.99 -19.75
C LEU A 261 -5.86 -1.90 -20.17
N ALA A 262 -6.73 -1.51 -19.23
CA ALA A 262 -8.17 -1.40 -19.44
C ALA A 262 -8.80 -0.31 -18.57
N HIS A 263 -10.00 0.12 -18.97
CA HIS A 263 -10.85 1.03 -18.22
C HIS A 263 -12.14 0.33 -17.81
N SER A 264 -12.67 0.64 -16.62
CA SER A 264 -14.06 0.26 -16.33
C SER A 264 -15.03 1.00 -17.26
N ARG A 265 -16.23 0.45 -17.47
CA ARG A 265 -17.26 1.01 -18.34
C ARG A 265 -17.70 2.41 -17.89
N ASP A 266 -17.72 2.66 -16.58
CA ASP A 266 -18.02 3.97 -15.99
C ASP A 266 -16.82 4.94 -15.97
N GLY A 267 -15.63 4.49 -16.35
CA GLY A 267 -14.39 5.27 -16.32
C GLY A 267 -13.83 5.56 -14.92
N ALA A 268 -14.42 5.02 -13.85
CA ALA A 268 -13.98 5.26 -12.48
C ALA A 268 -12.72 4.47 -12.10
N TRP A 269 -12.41 3.39 -12.82
CA TRP A 269 -11.30 2.49 -12.54
C TRP A 269 -10.40 2.26 -13.75
N LEU A 270 -9.11 2.05 -13.45
CA LEU A 270 -8.10 1.66 -14.42
C LEU A 270 -7.51 0.31 -13.99
N LEU A 271 -7.49 -0.67 -14.88
CA LEU A 271 -6.62 -1.84 -14.72
C LEU A 271 -5.22 -1.42 -15.18
N VAL A 272 -4.25 -1.42 -14.27
CA VAL A 272 -2.90 -0.92 -14.55
C VAL A 272 -1.85 -2.00 -14.40
N TYR A 273 -0.85 -1.97 -15.29
CA TYR A 273 0.45 -2.57 -15.06
C TYR A 273 1.33 -1.58 -14.32
N SER A 274 1.89 -2.01 -13.19
CA SER A 274 2.82 -1.24 -12.35
C SER A 274 4.18 -1.98 -12.25
N PRO A 275 5.21 -1.39 -11.62
CA PRO A 275 6.48 -2.07 -11.42
C PRO A 275 6.36 -3.38 -10.61
N ASP A 276 5.25 -3.61 -9.91
CA ASP A 276 5.10 -4.74 -8.99
C ASP A 276 4.06 -5.75 -9.40
N LEU A 277 2.94 -5.28 -9.93
CA LEU A 277 1.70 -6.05 -10.01
C LEU A 277 0.72 -5.44 -11.02
N ILE A 278 -0.32 -6.22 -11.32
CA ILE A 278 -1.43 -5.83 -12.17
C ILE A 278 -2.74 -5.84 -11.36
N GLY A 279 -3.42 -4.70 -11.31
CA GLY A 279 -4.70 -4.59 -10.61
C GLY A 279 -5.45 -3.30 -10.88
N TRP A 280 -6.65 -3.21 -10.32
CA TRP A 280 -7.56 -2.09 -10.50
C TRP A 280 -7.25 -0.97 -9.51
N VAL A 281 -7.16 0.26 -10.01
CA VAL A 281 -6.97 1.47 -9.20
C VAL A 281 -8.02 2.51 -9.54
N ASP A 282 -8.36 3.37 -8.57
CA ASP A 282 -9.22 4.53 -8.81
C ASP A 282 -8.57 5.47 -9.84
N ALA A 283 -9.27 5.76 -10.92
CA ALA A 283 -8.75 6.58 -12.02
C ALA A 283 -8.30 7.98 -11.59
N ARG A 284 -8.85 8.51 -10.48
CA ARG A 284 -8.47 9.82 -9.91
C ARG A 284 -7.12 9.80 -9.19
N THR A 285 -6.52 8.64 -9.00
CA THR A 285 -5.18 8.51 -8.42
C THR A 285 -4.08 8.48 -9.49
N VAL A 286 -4.43 8.34 -10.76
CA VAL A 286 -3.48 8.27 -11.89
C VAL A 286 -3.67 9.45 -12.84
N ALA A 287 -2.59 10.05 -13.29
CA ALA A 287 -2.59 11.09 -14.32
C ALA A 287 -1.88 10.59 -15.59
N SER A 288 -2.40 10.93 -16.76
CA SER A 288 -1.78 10.57 -18.04
C SER A 288 -0.50 11.38 -18.26
N VAL A 289 0.50 10.75 -18.88
CA VAL A 289 1.80 11.40 -19.18
C VAL A 289 2.05 11.41 -20.68
N ASP A 290 2.66 12.48 -21.17
CA ASP A 290 3.17 12.57 -22.54
C ASP A 290 4.67 12.24 -22.61
N GLU A 291 5.21 12.18 -23.82
CA GLU A 291 6.62 11.85 -24.04
C GLU A 291 7.57 12.85 -23.37
N ARG A 292 7.20 14.15 -23.38
CA ARG A 292 7.99 15.20 -22.75
C ARG A 292 8.05 15.01 -21.23
N PHE A 293 6.92 14.70 -20.59
CA PHE A 293 6.88 14.40 -19.16
C PHE A 293 7.75 13.19 -18.85
N VAL A 294 7.60 12.10 -19.61
CA VAL A 294 8.35 10.85 -19.41
C VAL A 294 9.86 11.11 -19.51
N ALA A 295 10.30 11.86 -20.53
CA ALA A 295 11.72 12.21 -20.71
C ALA A 295 12.28 13.00 -19.51
N VAL A 296 11.60 14.08 -19.10
CA VAL A 296 12.03 14.92 -17.97
C VAL A 296 12.04 14.14 -16.66
N TRP A 297 11.01 13.33 -16.42
CA TRP A 297 10.89 12.55 -15.19
C TRP A 297 11.98 11.46 -15.10
N ARG A 298 12.20 10.71 -16.20
CA ARG A 298 13.27 9.71 -16.28
C ARG A 298 14.65 10.35 -16.07
N GLU A 299 14.92 11.47 -16.73
CA GLU A 299 16.19 12.18 -16.58
C GLU A 299 16.42 12.65 -15.14
N ALA A 300 15.39 13.18 -14.47
CA ALA A 300 15.46 13.55 -13.06
C ALA A 300 15.69 12.33 -12.15
N ALA A 301 14.98 11.22 -12.37
CA ALA A 301 15.13 9.98 -11.61
C ALA A 301 16.51 9.34 -11.78
N THR A 302 17.10 9.40 -12.99
CA THR A 302 18.46 8.91 -13.23
C THR A 302 19.51 9.74 -12.50
N ARG A 303 19.34 11.07 -12.46
CA ARG A 303 20.29 11.99 -11.82
C ARG A 303 20.25 11.93 -10.28
N ASN A 304 19.06 12.04 -9.69
CA ASN A 304 18.93 12.19 -8.23
C ASN A 304 17.54 11.76 -7.75
N LEU A 305 17.26 10.46 -7.78
CA LEU A 305 16.05 9.91 -7.18
C LEU A 305 16.11 10.08 -5.65
N GLY A 306 15.03 10.56 -5.04
CA GLY A 306 14.93 10.70 -3.59
C GLY A 306 13.97 9.68 -2.98
N ALA A 307 14.30 9.16 -1.80
CA ALA A 307 13.41 8.34 -0.98
C ALA A 307 12.83 9.16 0.16
N ILE A 308 11.51 9.08 0.35
CA ILE A 308 10.87 9.59 1.56
C ILE A 308 11.11 8.58 2.67
N VAL A 309 11.79 9.00 3.74
CA VAL A 309 12.19 8.14 4.87
C VAL A 309 11.42 8.43 6.15
N ARG A 310 10.42 9.31 6.10
CA ARG A 310 9.50 9.58 7.22
C ARG A 310 8.07 9.22 6.87
N ALA A 311 7.32 8.75 7.85
CA ALA A 311 5.88 8.55 7.69
C ALA A 311 5.14 9.90 7.65
N ASN A 312 4.03 9.96 6.91
CA ASN A 312 3.08 11.09 6.90
C ASN A 312 3.70 12.46 6.57
N VAL A 313 4.66 12.51 5.63
CA VAL A 313 5.32 13.77 5.23
C VAL A 313 4.33 14.71 4.53
N PRO A 314 4.07 15.91 5.08
CA PRO A 314 3.21 16.88 4.43
C PRO A 314 3.91 17.51 3.21
N LEU A 315 3.23 17.51 2.07
CA LEU A 315 3.62 18.29 0.90
C LEU A 315 3.19 19.75 1.07
N ALA A 316 3.82 20.46 2.00
CA ALA A 316 3.58 21.88 2.25
C ALA A 316 4.78 22.74 1.83
N ARG A 317 4.51 23.97 1.38
CA ARG A 317 5.55 24.96 1.06
C ARG A 317 6.23 25.40 2.36
N ALA A 318 7.36 24.80 2.67
CA ALA A 318 8.18 25.24 3.79
C ALA A 318 8.91 26.54 3.46
N ARG A 319 9.15 27.35 4.48
CA ARG A 319 9.62 28.73 4.30
C ARG A 319 11.13 28.87 4.20
N ASP A 320 11.96 27.98 4.77
CA ASP A 320 13.43 28.14 4.74
C ASP A 320 14.22 26.82 4.65
N GLY A 321 15.36 26.84 3.94
CA GLY A 321 16.51 25.92 4.11
C GLY A 321 16.44 24.47 3.59
N ARG A 322 15.70 24.17 2.51
CA ARG A 322 15.24 22.79 2.23
C ARG A 322 15.61 22.20 0.86
N GLN A 323 15.72 20.87 0.82
CA GLN A 323 15.88 20.11 -0.42
C GLN A 323 14.61 20.21 -1.28
N MET A 324 14.79 20.52 -2.56
CA MET A 324 13.69 20.60 -3.52
C MET A 324 13.43 19.22 -4.11
N ALA A 325 12.19 18.73 -3.99
CA ALA A 325 11.76 17.47 -4.59
C ALA A 325 10.73 17.71 -5.69
N MET A 326 10.80 16.87 -6.72
CA MET A 326 9.87 16.85 -7.85
C MET A 326 8.67 15.95 -7.53
N PHE A 327 7.47 16.42 -7.82
CA PHE A 327 6.22 15.68 -7.65
C PHE A 327 5.36 15.78 -8.90
N ALA A 328 4.64 14.69 -9.19
CA ALA A 328 3.60 14.67 -10.20
C ALA A 328 2.26 15.07 -9.57
N VAL A 329 1.57 16.02 -10.18
CA VAL A 329 0.18 16.39 -9.83
C VAL A 329 -0.68 16.34 -11.09
N ALA A 330 -1.98 16.09 -10.94
CA ALA A 330 -2.91 16.12 -12.07
C ALA A 330 -3.43 17.54 -12.35
N ASP A 331 -3.50 17.94 -13.61
CA ASP A 331 -4.31 19.08 -14.05
C ASP A 331 -5.81 18.74 -14.08
N VAL A 332 -6.66 19.72 -14.44
CA VAL A 332 -8.11 19.53 -14.54
C VAL A 332 -8.54 18.52 -15.62
N ARG A 333 -7.65 18.20 -16.57
CA ARG A 333 -7.84 17.17 -17.60
C ARG A 333 -7.17 15.85 -17.24
N ARG A 334 -6.73 15.69 -15.99
CA ARG A 334 -6.02 14.50 -15.49
C ARG A 334 -4.70 14.21 -16.21
N ARG A 335 -4.06 15.23 -16.79
CA ARG A 335 -2.69 15.12 -17.32
C ARG A 335 -1.70 15.49 -16.23
N ALA A 336 -0.60 14.74 -16.16
CA ALA A 336 0.43 14.96 -15.17
C ALA A 336 1.16 16.28 -15.41
N GLN A 337 1.48 16.95 -14.32
CA GLN A 337 2.21 18.20 -14.28
C GLN A 337 3.31 18.06 -13.23
N ILE A 338 4.51 18.47 -13.60
CA ILE A 338 5.64 18.47 -12.67
C ILE A 338 5.53 19.72 -11.78
N ARG A 339 5.63 19.50 -10.46
CA ARG A 339 5.75 20.57 -9.47
C ARG A 339 6.97 20.30 -8.60
N MET A 340 7.59 21.39 -8.15
CA MET A 340 8.68 21.31 -7.18
C MET A 340 8.22 21.90 -5.87
N THR A 341 8.51 21.23 -4.76
CA THR A 341 8.29 21.78 -3.44
C THR A 341 9.44 21.40 -2.51
N ALA A 342 9.65 22.23 -1.50
CA ALA A 342 10.69 22.05 -0.51
C ALA A 342 10.26 21.00 0.54
N LEU A 343 11.04 19.94 0.69
CA LEU A 343 10.85 18.92 1.73
C LEU A 343 11.83 19.12 2.87
N ASP A 344 11.45 18.63 4.06
CA ASP A 344 12.33 18.71 5.22
C ASP A 344 13.54 17.83 4.93
N ALA A 345 14.75 18.31 5.22
CA ALA A 345 15.95 17.53 4.95
C ALA A 345 15.96 16.20 5.71
N SER A 346 15.20 16.08 6.81
CA SER A 346 15.03 14.83 7.56
C SER A 346 13.94 13.91 7.00
N SER A 347 13.17 14.35 6.00
CA SER A 347 12.08 13.58 5.37
C SER A 347 12.49 12.88 4.09
N VAL A 348 13.54 13.34 3.41
CA VAL A 348 13.98 12.81 2.11
C VAL A 348 15.48 12.63 2.08
N VAL A 349 15.94 11.53 1.48
CA VAL A 349 17.36 11.22 1.27
C VAL A 349 17.61 10.90 -0.20
N PRO A 350 18.79 11.21 -0.75
CA PRO A 350 19.16 10.75 -2.09
C PRO A 350 19.28 9.23 -2.12
N MET A 351 18.85 8.62 -3.23
CA MET A 351 18.94 7.18 -3.48
C MET A 351 20.15 6.84 -4.36
N PRO A 352 20.83 5.70 -4.10
CA PRO A 352 20.58 4.83 -2.96
C PRO A 352 21.19 5.45 -1.70
N TRP A 353 20.45 5.48 -0.59
CA TRP A 353 21.06 5.81 0.70
C TRP A 353 22.03 4.68 1.07
N THR A 354 23.18 4.97 1.69
CA THR A 354 24.12 3.91 2.05
C THR A 354 23.46 2.91 3.01
N LEU A 355 23.44 1.61 2.68
CA LEU A 355 22.79 0.62 3.52
C LEU A 355 23.67 0.29 4.73
N THR A 356 23.38 0.90 5.89
CA THR A 356 24.08 0.71 7.17
C THR A 356 23.08 0.33 8.27
N PRO A 357 23.53 -0.28 9.38
CA PRO A 357 22.68 -0.47 10.56
C PRO A 357 22.03 0.84 11.04
N ARG A 358 22.77 1.95 11.07
CA ARG A 358 22.23 3.28 11.43
C ARG A 358 21.04 3.68 10.56
N HIS A 359 21.20 3.64 9.25
CA HIS A 359 20.16 4.11 8.35
C HIS A 359 18.94 3.16 8.36
N LEU A 360 19.15 1.84 8.45
CA LEU A 360 18.04 0.90 8.64
C LEU A 360 17.28 1.16 9.94
N ALA A 361 17.99 1.36 11.05
CA ALA A 361 17.38 1.71 12.34
C ALA A 361 16.56 3.01 12.24
N GLN A 362 17.03 4.01 11.48
CA GLN A 362 16.29 5.25 11.25
C GLN A 362 14.97 5.02 10.50
N VAL A 363 14.95 4.16 9.48
CA VAL A 363 13.71 3.80 8.77
C VAL A 363 12.80 2.97 9.68
N MET A 364 13.33 1.98 10.40
CA MET A 364 12.56 1.14 11.34
C MET A 364 11.87 1.99 12.42
N LYS A 365 12.54 3.01 12.96
CA LYS A 365 11.96 3.93 13.96
C LYS A 365 10.74 4.71 13.45
N GLN A 366 10.60 4.88 12.14
CA GLN A 366 9.41 5.53 11.55
C GLN A 366 8.25 4.55 11.38
N GLN A 367 8.51 3.26 11.53
CA GLN A 367 7.57 2.19 11.23
C GLN A 367 7.13 1.40 12.46
N ILE A 368 8.02 1.21 13.44
CA ILE A 368 7.73 0.49 14.68
C ILE A 368 6.45 1.01 15.35
N GLY A 369 5.57 0.09 15.76
CA GLY A 369 4.28 0.40 16.37
C GLY A 369 3.17 0.83 15.40
N ARG A 370 3.46 1.03 14.10
CA ARG A 370 2.40 1.32 13.11
C ARG A 370 1.48 0.10 12.94
N PRO A 371 0.16 0.33 12.74
CA PRO A 371 -0.79 -0.76 12.55
C PRO A 371 -0.46 -1.68 11.37
N TYR A 372 -0.88 -2.94 11.47
CA TYR A 372 -0.91 -3.89 10.37
C TYR A 372 -2.03 -3.54 9.40
N GLY A 373 -1.75 -3.52 8.09
CA GLY A 373 -2.73 -3.32 7.03
C GLY A 373 -2.63 -4.37 5.95
N TRP A 374 -3.53 -5.37 5.98
CA TRP A 374 -3.64 -6.40 4.95
C TRP A 374 -3.70 -5.79 3.56
N GLY A 375 -2.81 -6.20 2.65
CA GLY A 375 -2.83 -5.68 1.28
C GLY A 375 -2.57 -4.17 1.17
N ASN A 376 -1.95 -3.55 2.19
CA ASN A 376 -1.89 -2.11 2.39
C ASN A 376 -3.21 -1.39 2.68
N THR A 377 -4.20 -2.08 3.24
CA THR A 377 -5.44 -1.46 3.74
C THR A 377 -5.13 -0.24 4.61
N LEU A 378 -5.83 0.88 4.36
CA LEU A 378 -5.61 2.19 5.00
C LEU A 378 -4.18 2.75 4.83
N PHE A 379 -3.43 2.26 3.83
CA PHE A 379 -2.04 2.62 3.52
C PHE A 379 -1.01 2.27 4.60
N TYR A 380 -1.40 1.44 5.57
CA TYR A 380 -0.48 0.74 6.44
C TYR A 380 0.24 -0.38 5.67
N ASN A 381 1.23 -1.01 6.28
CA ASN A 381 1.95 -2.11 5.65
C ASN A 381 1.43 -3.44 6.22
N ASP A 382 1.41 -4.48 5.39
CA ASP A 382 1.46 -5.86 5.86
C ASP A 382 2.93 -6.32 5.96
N CYS A 383 3.16 -7.61 6.17
CA CYS A 383 4.49 -8.16 6.40
C CYS A 383 5.48 -7.92 5.25
N SER A 384 5.07 -8.14 4.00
CA SER A 384 5.95 -7.98 2.83
C SER A 384 6.02 -6.54 2.34
N ALA A 385 4.97 -5.74 2.50
CA ALA A 385 5.05 -4.30 2.25
C ALA A 385 5.97 -3.61 3.27
N GLU A 386 6.07 -4.12 4.49
CA GLU A 386 6.96 -3.61 5.53
C GLU A 386 8.42 -3.82 5.16
N THR A 387 8.84 -5.05 4.85
CA THR A 387 10.21 -5.34 4.43
C THR A 387 10.59 -4.53 3.19
N ARG A 388 9.69 -4.42 2.21
CA ARG A 388 9.91 -3.58 1.03
C ARG A 388 10.12 -2.12 1.40
N SER A 389 9.32 -1.58 2.32
CA SER A 389 9.44 -0.19 2.78
C SER A 389 10.78 0.05 3.49
N LEU A 390 11.27 -0.94 4.26
CA LEU A 390 12.59 -0.88 4.89
C LEU A 390 13.72 -0.81 3.84
N PHE A 391 13.67 -1.61 2.78
CA PHE A 391 14.77 -1.75 1.83
C PHE A 391 14.76 -0.72 0.67
N ALA A 392 13.59 -0.15 0.35
CA ALA A 392 13.44 0.77 -0.78
C ALA A 392 14.37 1.99 -0.75
N PRO A 393 14.58 2.72 0.37
CA PRO A 393 15.48 3.89 0.40
C PRO A 393 16.94 3.57 0.01
N PHE A 394 17.34 2.31 0.14
CA PHE A 394 18.68 1.81 -0.12
C PHE A 394 18.85 1.32 -1.56
N GLY A 395 17.82 1.44 -2.40
CA GLY A 395 17.83 0.94 -3.78
C GLY A 395 17.77 -0.58 -3.88
N VAL A 396 17.40 -1.28 -2.80
CA VAL A 396 17.24 -2.74 -2.82
C VAL A 396 15.78 -3.07 -3.10
N TRP A 397 15.52 -3.55 -4.31
CA TRP A 397 14.18 -3.95 -4.73
C TRP A 397 13.73 -5.25 -4.06
N LEU A 398 12.55 -5.24 -3.46
CA LEU A 398 11.85 -6.43 -2.99
C LEU A 398 10.48 -6.54 -3.67
N PRO A 399 10.13 -7.71 -4.25
CA PRO A 399 8.79 -7.99 -4.76
C PRO A 399 7.68 -7.79 -3.72
N ARG A 400 6.44 -7.63 -4.21
CA ARG A 400 5.27 -7.38 -3.37
C ARG A 400 4.88 -8.56 -2.47
N HIS A 401 4.87 -9.78 -3.01
CA HIS A 401 4.44 -10.98 -2.28
C HIS A 401 5.61 -11.61 -1.51
N SER A 402 5.34 -12.12 -0.31
CA SER A 402 6.36 -12.66 0.60
C SER A 402 7.15 -13.83 0.00
N SER A 403 6.48 -14.69 -0.77
CA SER A 403 7.07 -15.83 -1.49
C SER A 403 8.20 -15.42 -2.43
N ASP A 404 8.02 -14.32 -3.15
CA ASP A 404 8.99 -13.83 -4.13
C ASP A 404 10.14 -13.02 -3.51
N GLN A 405 9.97 -12.50 -2.30
CA GLN A 405 11.04 -11.71 -1.66
C GLN A 405 12.29 -12.51 -1.37
N LEU A 406 12.18 -13.84 -1.25
CA LEU A 406 13.36 -14.71 -1.08
C LEU A 406 14.31 -14.66 -2.28
N ARG A 407 13.85 -14.27 -3.47
CA ARG A 407 14.68 -14.12 -4.67
C ARG A 407 15.71 -12.98 -4.54
N ALA A 408 15.53 -12.07 -3.59
CA ALA A 408 16.43 -10.93 -3.40
C ALA A 408 17.82 -11.31 -2.84
N GLY A 409 17.98 -12.54 -2.34
CA GLY A 409 19.21 -13.02 -1.73
C GLY A 409 19.42 -14.52 -1.94
N ARG A 410 20.42 -15.08 -1.26
CA ARG A 410 20.74 -16.50 -1.32
C ARG A 410 19.78 -17.29 -0.42
N ARG A 411 18.88 -18.06 -1.04
CA ARG A 411 17.86 -18.87 -0.37
C ARG A 411 18.48 -20.11 0.27
N THR A 412 18.02 -20.45 1.48
CA THR A 412 18.21 -21.74 2.13
C THR A 412 16.84 -22.28 2.53
N ASP A 413 16.48 -23.43 1.98
CA ASP A 413 15.23 -24.13 2.29
C ASP A 413 15.43 -24.99 3.55
N LEU A 414 14.56 -24.80 4.55
CA LEU A 414 14.59 -25.52 5.81
C LEU A 414 13.23 -26.17 6.12
N ARG A 415 12.41 -26.43 5.09
CA ARG A 415 11.10 -27.09 5.24
C ARG A 415 11.21 -28.44 5.96
N ALA A 416 12.20 -29.25 5.59
CA ALA A 416 12.41 -30.58 6.17
C ALA A 416 13.11 -30.56 7.55
N ALA A 417 13.63 -29.41 7.99
CA ALA A 417 14.34 -29.30 9.27
C ALA A 417 13.35 -29.16 10.44
N ASP A 418 13.73 -29.67 11.61
CA ASP A 418 13.01 -29.41 12.86
C ASP A 418 13.26 -27.99 13.38
N ILE A 419 12.51 -27.59 14.42
CA ILE A 419 12.60 -26.23 14.98
C ILE A 419 14.00 -25.90 15.49
N ASP A 420 14.72 -26.88 16.06
CA ASP A 420 16.04 -26.67 16.63
C ASP A 420 17.09 -26.43 15.55
N THR A 421 17.04 -27.22 14.49
CA THR A 421 17.89 -27.08 13.31
C THR A 421 17.60 -25.78 12.57
N ARG A 422 16.32 -25.37 12.47
CA ARG A 422 15.92 -24.08 11.87
C ARG A 422 16.51 -22.90 12.63
N LEU A 423 16.30 -22.85 13.94
CA LEU A 423 16.80 -21.75 14.79
C LEU A 423 18.34 -21.71 14.81
N ARG A 424 19.00 -22.88 14.92
CA ARG A 424 20.46 -22.98 14.87
C ARG A 424 21.02 -22.52 13.53
N THR A 425 20.43 -22.97 12.41
CA THR A 425 20.86 -22.57 11.08
C THR A 425 20.69 -21.07 10.86
N LEU A 426 19.59 -20.48 11.32
CA LEU A 426 19.38 -19.04 11.27
C LEU A 426 20.43 -18.29 12.13
N ALA A 427 20.71 -18.78 13.34
CA ALA A 427 21.68 -18.17 14.23
C ALA A 427 23.12 -18.19 13.68
N GLU A 428 23.51 -19.29 13.02
CA GLU A 428 24.85 -19.52 12.48
C GLU A 428 25.06 -18.90 11.08
N ARG A 429 24.05 -18.98 10.21
CA ARG A 429 24.17 -18.59 8.80
C ARG A 429 23.43 -17.31 8.44
N GLY A 430 22.51 -16.86 9.29
CA GLY A 430 21.81 -15.60 9.13
C GLY A 430 22.75 -14.42 9.33
N ARG A 431 22.59 -13.40 8.49
CA ARG A 431 23.28 -12.12 8.62
C ARG A 431 22.29 -11.09 9.15
N ALA A 432 22.55 -10.58 10.36
CA ALA A 432 21.71 -9.55 10.99
C ALA A 432 21.43 -8.40 10.01
N LEU A 433 20.19 -7.93 9.99
CA LEU A 433 19.68 -6.86 9.12
C LEU A 433 19.69 -7.17 7.61
N MET A 434 20.12 -8.36 7.21
CA MET A 434 20.29 -8.76 5.81
C MET A 434 19.70 -10.14 5.50
N THR A 435 18.98 -10.76 6.44
CA THR A 435 18.31 -12.05 6.24
C THR A 435 16.81 -11.91 6.38
N LEU A 436 16.08 -12.22 5.31
CA LEU A 436 14.64 -12.38 5.32
C LEU A 436 14.30 -13.81 5.72
N ILE A 437 13.32 -14.00 6.59
CA ILE A 437 12.79 -15.29 7.01
C ILE A 437 11.36 -15.38 6.48
N HIS A 438 11.10 -16.34 5.59
CA HIS A 438 9.78 -16.61 5.06
C HIS A 438 9.22 -17.87 5.70
N ILE A 439 8.03 -17.74 6.26
CA ILE A 439 7.24 -18.84 6.80
C ILE A 439 5.86 -18.82 6.14
N ASN A 440 5.05 -19.85 6.38
CA ASN A 440 3.74 -19.94 5.74
C ASN A 440 2.88 -18.69 6.05
N GLY A 441 2.58 -17.91 5.01
CA GLY A 441 1.79 -16.68 5.05
C GLY A 441 2.46 -15.47 5.69
N HIS A 442 3.78 -15.48 5.95
CA HIS A 442 4.43 -14.36 6.65
C HIS A 442 5.93 -14.22 6.34
N ILE A 443 6.44 -12.99 6.35
CA ILE A 443 7.86 -12.68 6.17
C ILE A 443 8.34 -11.67 7.21
N MET A 444 9.60 -11.82 7.62
CA MET A 444 10.21 -11.01 8.67
C MET A 444 11.71 -10.79 8.42
N LEU A 445 12.28 -9.77 9.04
CA LEU A 445 13.70 -9.45 8.99
C LEU A 445 14.41 -9.95 10.24
N TYR A 446 15.48 -10.70 10.08
CA TYR A 446 16.36 -11.13 11.17
C TYR A 446 17.22 -9.97 11.69
N LEU A 447 17.23 -9.73 13.00
CA LEU A 447 17.98 -8.65 13.65
C LEU A 447 19.30 -9.12 14.28
N GLY A 448 19.58 -10.43 14.28
CA GLY A 448 20.69 -11.01 15.04
C GLY A 448 20.17 -11.83 16.22
N ASN A 449 21.09 -12.42 16.99
CA ASN A 449 20.75 -13.17 18.19
C ASN A 449 20.89 -12.29 19.43
N ALA A 450 20.05 -12.51 20.42
CA ALA A 450 20.16 -11.86 21.71
C ALA A 450 19.69 -12.78 22.83
N THR A 451 20.16 -12.54 24.05
CA THR A 451 19.64 -13.16 25.26
C THR A 451 18.50 -12.28 25.79
N PRO A 452 17.23 -12.73 25.75
CA PRO A 452 16.13 -11.98 26.34
C PRO A 452 16.29 -11.90 27.86
N ALA A 453 15.74 -10.86 28.49
CA ALA A 453 15.76 -10.75 29.95
C ALA A 453 14.90 -11.87 30.57
N GLY A 454 15.53 -12.85 31.22
CA GLY A 454 14.86 -13.94 31.92
C GLY A 454 15.84 -14.92 32.59
N PRO A 455 15.40 -15.74 33.57
CA PRO A 455 16.28 -16.46 34.49
C PRO A 455 17.13 -17.59 33.88
N ALA A 456 16.97 -17.91 32.60
CA ALA A 456 17.62 -19.02 31.92
C ALA A 456 17.99 -18.71 30.45
N GLY A 457 18.20 -17.44 30.10
CA GLY A 457 18.17 -16.98 28.71
C GLY A 457 19.22 -17.61 27.78
N ALA A 458 18.85 -18.67 27.08
CA ALA A 458 19.56 -19.09 25.86
C ALA A 458 19.47 -17.96 24.82
N SER A 459 20.53 -17.79 24.04
CA SER A 459 20.53 -16.85 22.92
C SER A 459 19.46 -17.26 21.91
N VAL A 460 18.58 -16.33 21.53
CA VAL A 460 17.50 -16.57 20.55
C VAL A 460 17.60 -15.59 19.37
N PRO A 461 17.18 -16.01 18.16
CA PRO A 461 17.06 -15.11 17.03
C PRO A 461 15.99 -14.03 17.29
N MET A 462 16.35 -12.77 17.06
CA MET A 462 15.45 -11.62 17.13
C MET A 462 14.96 -11.25 15.73
N THR A 463 13.72 -10.79 15.63
CA THR A 463 13.10 -10.42 14.35
C THR A 463 12.39 -9.07 14.42
N TYR A 464 12.38 -8.34 13.31
CA TYR A 464 11.49 -7.21 13.05
C TYR A 464 10.44 -7.64 12.02
N GLN A 465 9.17 -7.38 12.31
CA GLN A 465 8.05 -7.84 11.48
C GLN A 465 6.80 -7.00 11.69
N ASN A 466 5.99 -6.84 10.64
CA ASN A 466 4.63 -6.34 10.78
C ASN A 466 3.64 -7.50 10.74
N LEU A 467 3.05 -7.81 11.89
CA LEU A 467 2.33 -9.06 12.15
C LEU A 467 0.92 -8.76 12.66
N TRP A 468 -0.08 -9.43 12.08
CA TRP A 468 -1.45 -9.34 12.60
C TRP A 468 -1.57 -9.99 13.97
N GLY A 469 -1.24 -11.27 14.08
CA GLY A 469 -1.36 -11.99 15.34
C GLY A 469 -0.81 -13.40 15.25
N LEU A 470 -0.69 -14.02 16.42
CA LEU A 470 -0.26 -15.40 16.56
C LEU A 470 -1.47 -16.32 16.75
N SER A 471 -1.35 -17.58 16.35
CA SER A 471 -2.44 -18.56 16.45
C SER A 471 -1.95 -19.88 17.04
N PRO A 472 -2.83 -20.63 17.72
CA PRO A 472 -2.59 -22.05 17.97
C PRO A 472 -2.54 -22.85 16.66
N ALA A 473 -2.12 -24.11 16.75
CA ALA A 473 -1.98 -24.98 15.58
C ALA A 473 -3.32 -25.32 14.91
N ASP A 474 -4.41 -25.37 15.67
CA ASP A 474 -5.78 -25.67 15.21
C ASP A 474 -6.50 -24.44 14.61
N ASN A 475 -5.85 -23.28 14.59
CA ASN A 475 -6.39 -22.04 14.05
C ASN A 475 -7.64 -21.49 14.79
N SER A 476 -7.95 -21.99 15.99
CA SER A 476 -9.19 -21.68 16.73
C SER A 476 -9.34 -20.21 17.14
N ARG A 477 -8.23 -19.50 17.32
CA ARG A 477 -8.18 -18.09 17.74
C ARG A 477 -6.97 -17.34 17.20
N ARG A 478 -6.98 -16.02 17.39
CA ARG A 478 -5.84 -15.11 17.13
C ARG A 478 -5.51 -14.31 18.38
N ASN A 479 -4.25 -14.33 18.80
CA ASN A 479 -3.69 -13.36 19.72
C ASN A 479 -3.14 -12.19 18.90
N VAL A 480 -3.91 -11.11 18.80
CA VAL A 480 -3.61 -9.96 17.96
C VAL A 480 -2.48 -9.14 18.56
N ILE A 481 -1.49 -8.86 17.72
CA ILE A 481 -0.43 -7.87 17.92
C ILE A 481 -0.79 -6.63 17.09
N GLY A 482 -1.06 -6.83 15.80
CA GLY A 482 -1.67 -5.84 14.92
C GLY A 482 -0.74 -4.71 14.49
N GLY A 483 0.57 -4.95 14.36
CA GLY A 483 1.51 -3.91 13.95
C GLY A 483 2.95 -4.34 13.73
N ALA A 484 3.78 -3.35 13.38
CA ALA A 484 5.22 -3.48 13.24
C ALA A 484 5.91 -3.58 14.61
N VAL A 485 6.58 -4.71 14.88
CA VAL A 485 7.10 -5.07 16.18
C VAL A 485 8.46 -5.76 16.08
N ILE A 486 9.18 -5.76 17.19
CA ILE A 486 10.34 -6.60 17.43
C ILE A 486 9.92 -7.76 18.31
N LEU A 487 10.15 -8.99 17.86
CA LEU A 487 9.72 -10.21 18.53
C LEU A 487 10.80 -11.29 18.42
N PRO A 488 11.11 -12.02 19.51
CA PRO A 488 11.99 -13.17 19.46
C PRO A 488 11.32 -14.35 18.75
N LEU A 489 12.12 -15.11 18.01
CA LEU A 489 11.66 -16.34 17.37
C LEU A 489 11.76 -17.52 18.35
N LEU A 490 10.78 -17.60 19.26
CA LEU A 490 10.75 -18.59 20.35
C LEU A 490 10.17 -19.94 19.94
N LYS A 491 10.59 -21.01 20.61
CA LYS A 491 9.95 -22.34 20.50
C LYS A 491 8.57 -22.38 21.15
N THR A 492 8.39 -21.61 22.22
CA THR A 492 7.14 -21.47 22.98
C THR A 492 7.08 -20.05 23.53
N PHE A 493 5.91 -19.41 23.43
CA PHE A 493 5.67 -18.10 24.05
C PHE A 493 5.16 -18.30 25.48
N PRO A 494 5.81 -17.72 26.50
CA PRO A 494 5.43 -17.95 27.90
C PRO A 494 4.03 -17.39 28.23
N GLU A 495 3.58 -16.36 27.52
CA GLU A 495 2.27 -15.74 27.75
C GLU A 495 1.12 -16.60 27.23
N ASP A 496 1.41 -17.49 26.28
CA ASP A 496 0.44 -18.41 25.71
C ASP A 496 1.15 -19.62 25.08
N PRO A 497 1.36 -20.71 25.84
CA PRO A 497 2.06 -21.89 25.36
C PRO A 497 1.34 -22.66 24.24
N GLU A 498 0.04 -22.42 24.02
CA GLU A 498 -0.73 -23.07 22.94
C GLU A 498 -0.46 -22.42 21.58
N VAL A 499 0.01 -21.17 21.58
CA VAL A 499 0.38 -20.46 20.36
C VAL A 499 1.53 -21.18 19.67
N ARG A 500 1.35 -21.44 18.38
CA ARG A 500 2.36 -22.08 17.55
C ARG A 500 3.56 -21.15 17.37
N SER A 501 4.76 -21.68 17.62
CA SER A 501 6.00 -21.02 17.22
C SER A 501 6.00 -20.69 15.72
N GLN A 502 6.42 -19.49 15.37
CA GLN A 502 6.65 -19.12 13.97
C GLN A 502 7.70 -20.03 13.31
N ALA A 503 8.68 -20.54 14.07
CA ALA A 503 9.70 -21.45 13.57
C ALA A 503 9.21 -22.90 13.39
N SER A 504 8.02 -23.26 13.89
CA SER A 504 7.43 -24.58 13.66
C SER A 504 6.44 -24.62 12.49
N LYS A 505 6.20 -23.50 11.79
CA LYS A 505 5.31 -23.48 10.61
C LYS A 505 5.80 -24.43 9.51
N PRO A 506 4.92 -24.98 8.64
CA PRO A 506 5.31 -25.99 7.65
C PRO A 506 6.38 -25.48 6.68
N LEU A 507 6.24 -24.22 6.25
CA LEU A 507 7.27 -23.50 5.50
C LEU A 507 8.20 -22.76 6.46
N PHE A 508 9.51 -22.92 6.26
CA PHE A 508 10.55 -22.10 6.89
C PHE A 508 11.75 -22.00 5.95
N GLU A 509 12.02 -20.80 5.45
CA GLU A 509 13.10 -20.54 4.52
C GLU A 509 13.77 -19.22 4.87
N ILE A 510 15.07 -19.13 4.62
CA ILE A 510 15.82 -17.89 4.84
C ILE A 510 16.45 -17.43 3.54
N SER A 511 16.52 -16.12 3.32
CA SER A 511 17.22 -15.51 2.18
C SER A 511 18.19 -14.45 2.66
N VAL A 512 19.49 -14.65 2.42
CA VAL A 512 20.55 -13.72 2.81
C VAL A 512 20.86 -12.78 1.65
N ILE A 513 20.47 -11.51 1.78
CA ILE A 513 20.72 -10.46 0.80
C ILE A 513 22.21 -10.09 0.83
N GLY A 514 22.89 -10.09 -0.33
CA GLY A 514 24.28 -9.63 -0.46
C GLY A 514 25.36 -10.61 0.03
N GLY A 515 25.13 -11.92 -0.08
CA GLY A 515 26.21 -12.92 -0.19
C GLY A 515 26.63 -13.11 -1.64
N GLU A 516 27.70 -13.86 -1.94
CA GLU A 516 27.99 -14.29 -3.32
C GLU A 516 26.74 -14.98 -3.90
N VAL A 517 26.19 -14.41 -4.99
CA VAL A 517 25.00 -14.92 -5.67
C VAL A 517 25.46 -15.45 -7.02
N ASP A 518 25.06 -16.67 -7.37
CA ASP A 518 25.07 -17.13 -8.75
C ASP A 518 24.20 -16.17 -9.59
N ASP A 519 24.68 -15.72 -10.75
CA ASP A 519 24.10 -14.65 -11.60
C ASP A 519 22.63 -14.85 -12.04
N ALA A 520 21.96 -15.91 -11.62
CA ALA A 520 20.58 -16.28 -11.97
C ALA A 520 19.47 -15.55 -11.17
N GLY A 521 19.77 -14.87 -10.06
CA GLY A 521 18.75 -14.38 -9.12
C GLY A 521 17.96 -13.13 -9.50
N ASN A 522 18.29 -12.46 -10.62
CA ASN A 522 17.75 -11.12 -10.93
C ASN A 522 17.12 -11.02 -12.34
N THR A 523 16.57 -12.12 -12.87
CA THR A 523 15.80 -12.07 -14.11
C THR A 523 14.49 -11.34 -13.88
N ALA A 524 14.28 -10.24 -14.60
CA ALA A 524 13.02 -9.52 -14.59
C ALA A 524 11.90 -10.45 -15.11
N HIS A 525 10.94 -10.78 -14.23
CA HIS A 525 9.71 -11.44 -14.62
C HIS A 525 8.59 -10.40 -14.69
N SER A 526 7.67 -10.57 -15.65
CA SER A 526 6.36 -9.92 -15.55
C SER A 526 5.77 -10.27 -14.17
N PRO A 527 5.12 -9.33 -13.47
CA PRO A 527 4.27 -9.69 -12.34
C PRO A 527 3.38 -10.87 -12.75
N SER A 528 3.30 -11.88 -11.89
CA SER A 528 2.50 -13.07 -12.18
C SER A 528 1.06 -12.66 -12.46
N VAL A 529 0.44 -13.38 -13.38
CA VAL A 529 -1.00 -13.34 -13.56
C VAL A 529 -1.57 -14.45 -12.67
N ASP A 530 -1.47 -14.26 -11.34
CA ASP A 530 -1.70 -15.18 -10.20
C ASP A 530 -1.92 -16.69 -10.51
N SER A 531 -1.11 -17.53 -9.84
CA SER A 531 -1.48 -18.89 -9.46
C SER A 531 -2.22 -18.89 -8.11
N GLU A 532 -3.18 -19.78 -7.92
CA GLU A 532 -4.13 -19.82 -6.77
C GLU A 532 -3.48 -19.86 -5.36
N GLU A 533 -2.17 -20.08 -5.25
CA GLU A 533 -1.39 -20.16 -4.01
C GLU A 533 -0.86 -18.82 -3.45
N GLU A 534 -0.98 -17.69 -4.16
CA GLU A 534 -0.22 -16.46 -3.85
C GLU A 534 -0.81 -15.54 -2.76
N MET A 535 -1.97 -15.87 -2.16
CA MET A 535 -2.51 -15.11 -1.03
C MET A 535 -2.37 -15.90 0.28
N PRO A 536 -1.87 -15.31 1.38
CA PRO A 536 -1.83 -15.97 2.67
C PRO A 536 -3.23 -16.44 3.07
N GLN A 537 -3.37 -17.73 3.38
CA GLN A 537 -4.44 -18.23 4.25
C GLN A 537 -4.08 -17.99 5.72
#